data_AF-A0A564YQ10-F1
#
_entry.id   AF-A0A564YQ10-F1
#
_cell.length_a   1.000
_cell.length_b   1.000
_cell.length_c   1.000
_cell.angle_alpha   90.00
_cell.angle_beta   90.00
_cell.angle_gamma   90.00
#
_symmetry.space_group_name_H-M   'P 1'
#
loop_
_entity.id
_entity.type
_entity.pdbx_description
1 polymer ?
#
loop_
_entity_poly.entity_id
_entity_poly.type
_entity_poly.pdbx_seq_one_letter_code
_entity_poly.pdbx_strand_id
1 'polypeptide(L)'
;MDYYEDFIRVANACIDVLESYKSIEKVSKSQVKEIEWYTHIRSILENVQCRTVQLRRKLEREGPSFIIANEAGTSSITSEVACKLLACYGGCLEELHSKLKEKIISTKRA
;
A
#
# COMPACT_ATOMS: atom_id res chain seq x y z
N MET A 1 5.91 4.64 20.98
CA MET A 1 5.39 4.57 19.58
C MET A 1 4.83 3.18 19.42
N ASP A 2 3.55 3.05 19.09
CA ASP A 2 2.96 1.73 18.86
C ASP A 2 3.23 1.28 17.42
N TYR A 3 4.30 0.50 17.25
CA TYR A 3 4.68 -0.07 15.97
C TYR A 3 3.61 -1.02 15.41
N TYR A 4 2.77 -1.60 16.27
CA TYR A 4 1.70 -2.51 15.86
C TYR A 4 0.57 -1.73 15.20
N GLU A 5 0.13 -0.64 15.81
CA GLU A 5 -0.88 0.25 15.22
C GLU A 5 -0.42 0.83 13.88
N ASP A 6 0.83 1.31 13.81
CA ASP A 6 1.40 1.84 12.57
C ASP A 6 1.45 0.77 11.46
N PHE A 7 1.81 -0.48 11.81
CA PHE A 7 1.81 -1.61 10.88
C PHE A 7 0.41 -1.91 10.35
N ILE A 8 -0.59 -2.04 11.23
CA ILE A 8 -1.97 -2.31 10.85
C ILE A 8 -2.51 -1.18 9.96
N ARG A 9 -2.21 0.07 10.29
CA ARG A 9 -2.65 1.23 9.50
C ARG A 9 -2.10 1.22 8.09
N VAL A 10 -0.82 0.85 7.92
CA VAL A 10 -0.21 0.71 6.59
C VAL A 10 -0.82 -0.48 5.84
N ALA A 11 -0.95 -1.63 6.48
CA ALA A 11 -1.51 -2.84 5.86
C ALA A 11 -2.94 -2.60 5.34
N ASN A 12 -3.81 -1.98 6.14
CA ASN A 12 -5.17 -1.65 5.74
C ASN A 12 -5.18 -0.66 4.57
N ALA A 13 -4.35 0.39 4.60
CA ALA A 13 -4.27 1.34 3.50
C ALA A 13 -3.80 0.69 2.18
N CYS A 14 -2.92 -0.31 2.25
CA CYS A 14 -2.53 -1.10 1.07
C CYS A 14 -3.72 -1.88 0.50
N ILE A 15 -4.51 -2.53 1.36
CA ILE A 15 -5.69 -3.30 0.98
C ILE A 15 -6.73 -2.38 0.32
N ASP A 16 -7.03 -1.25 0.95
CA ASP A 16 -8.02 -0.28 0.46
C ASP A 16 -7.68 0.23 -0.95
N VAL A 17 -6.41 0.51 -1.22
CA VAL A 17 -5.93 0.94 -2.54
C VAL A 17 -6.13 -0.16 -3.58
N LEU A 18 -5.78 -1.41 -3.24
CA LEU A 18 -5.92 -2.56 -4.14
C LEU A 18 -7.41 -2.85 -4.44
N GLU A 19 -8.28 -2.74 -3.45
CA GLU A 19 -9.72 -2.93 -3.63
C GLU A 19 -10.36 -1.81 -4.45
N SER A 20 -9.99 -0.56 -4.16
CA SER A 20 -10.46 0.61 -4.91
C SER A 20 -10.13 0.49 -6.40
N TYR A 21 -8.90 0.05 -6.72
CA TYR A 21 -8.49 -0.19 -8.10
C TYR A 21 -9.35 -1.26 -8.79
N LYS A 22 -9.53 -2.42 -8.14
CA LYS A 22 -10.38 -3.51 -8.66
C LYS A 22 -11.83 -3.09 -8.88
N SER A 23 -12.35 -2.19 -8.05
CA SER A 23 -13.72 -1.67 -8.20
C SER A 23 -13.86 -0.79 -9.45
N ILE A 24 -12.89 0.10 -9.70
CA ILE A 24 -12.92 0.97 -10.89
C ILE A 24 -12.87 0.17 -12.18
N GLU A 25 -12.04 -0.88 -12.25
CA GLU A 25 -11.97 -1.77 -13.41
C GLU A 25 -13.34 -2.39 -13.78
N LYS A 26 -14.24 -2.57 -12.81
CA LYS A 26 -15.57 -3.17 -13.03
C LYS A 26 -16.65 -2.18 -13.44
N VAL A 27 -16.51 -0.90 -13.08
CA VAL A 27 -17.61 0.09 -13.15
C VAL A 27 -17.42 1.12 -14.26
N SER A 28 -16.19 1.42 -14.69
CA SER A 28 -15.95 2.50 -15.64
C SER A 28 -16.43 2.17 -17.07
N LYS A 29 -17.37 2.99 -17.58
CA LYS A 29 -17.76 3.02 -19.00
C LYS A 29 -17.41 4.34 -19.70
N SER A 30 -16.77 5.29 -18.99
CA SER A 30 -16.44 6.63 -19.50
C SER A 30 -14.97 6.94 -19.30
N GLN A 31 -14.25 7.18 -20.40
CA GLN A 31 -12.80 7.42 -20.40
C GLN A 31 -12.38 8.61 -19.51
N VAL A 32 -13.15 9.71 -19.51
CA VAL A 32 -12.82 10.92 -18.72
C VAL A 32 -12.88 10.63 -17.23
N LYS A 33 -13.95 9.98 -16.77
CA LYS A 33 -14.09 9.58 -15.36
C LYS A 33 -13.02 8.56 -14.97
N GLU A 34 -12.65 7.67 -15.87
CA GLU A 34 -11.62 6.66 -15.63
C GLU A 34 -10.24 7.27 -15.35
N ILE A 35 -9.84 8.29 -16.12
CA ILE A 35 -8.57 9.01 -15.93
C ILE A 35 -8.54 9.73 -14.58
N GLU A 36 -9.63 10.39 -14.19
CA GLU A 36 -9.75 11.06 -12.89
C GLU A 36 -9.60 10.07 -11.74
N TRP A 37 -10.30 8.95 -11.81
CA TRP A 37 -10.23 7.89 -10.80
C TRP A 37 -8.83 7.27 -10.70
N TYR A 38 -8.19 6.93 -11.83
CA TYR A 38 -6.82 6.42 -11.81
C TYR A 38 -5.81 7.43 -11.28
N THR A 39 -5.99 8.71 -11.58
CA THR A 39 -5.12 9.78 -11.06
C THR A 39 -5.27 9.92 -9.54
N HIS A 40 -6.51 9.85 -9.05
CA HIS A 40 -6.79 9.87 -7.62
C HIS A 40 -6.16 8.68 -6.89
N ILE A 41 -6.36 7.45 -7.39
CA ILE A 41 -5.74 6.25 -6.82
C ILE A 41 -4.23 6.34 -6.83
N ARG A 42 -3.63 6.85 -7.90
CA ARG A 42 -2.17 7.02 -7.98
C ARG A 42 -1.64 7.90 -6.86
N SER A 43 -2.33 9.01 -6.54
CA SER A 43 -1.92 9.89 -5.44
C SER A 43 -2.00 9.21 -4.07
N ILE A 44 -3.05 8.42 -3.82
CA ILE A 44 -3.17 7.64 -2.58
C ILE A 44 -2.06 6.58 -2.53
N LEU A 45 -1.83 5.88 -3.64
CA LEU A 45 -0.82 4.85 -3.79
C LEU A 45 0.59 5.37 -3.47
N GLU A 46 0.97 6.52 -4.02
CA GLU A 46 2.27 7.17 -3.74
C GLU A 46 2.45 7.45 -2.23
N ASN A 47 1.39 7.91 -1.55
CA ASN A 47 1.42 8.13 -0.10
C ASN A 47 1.57 6.83 0.69
N VAL A 48 0.83 5.78 0.32
CA VAL A 48 0.90 4.47 0.98
C VAL A 48 2.27 3.81 0.77
N GLN A 49 2.84 3.91 -0.43
CA GLN A 49 4.21 3.44 -0.73
C GLN A 49 5.24 4.13 0.16
N CYS A 50 5.17 5.45 0.29
CA CYS A 50 6.08 6.22 1.13
C CYS A 50 6.02 5.76 2.60
N ARG A 51 4.81 5.62 3.17
CA ARG A 51 4.62 5.18 4.56
C ARG A 51 5.09 3.73 4.78
N THR A 52 4.84 2.85 3.82
CA THR A 52 5.31 1.45 3.83
C THR A 52 6.83 1.38 3.92
N VAL A 53 7.53 2.14 3.07
CA VAL A 53 9.01 2.19 3.08
C VAL A 53 9.54 2.81 4.38
N GLN A 54 8.92 3.87 4.87
CA GLN A 54 9.32 4.52 6.13
C GLN A 54 9.19 3.57 7.32
N LEU A 55 8.06 2.87 7.44
CA LEU A 55 7.86 1.92 8.53
C LEU A 55 8.83 0.76 8.44
N ARG A 56 9.04 0.20 7.25
CA ARG A 56 10.02 -0.89 7.04
C ARG A 56 11.42 -0.47 7.49
N ARG A 57 11.88 0.71 7.07
CA ARG A 57 13.20 1.24 7.47
C ARG A 57 13.33 1.48 8.98
N LYS A 58 12.25 1.88 9.65
CA LYS A 58 12.26 2.01 11.12
C LYS A 58 12.43 0.63 11.77
N LEU A 59 11.64 -0.35 11.35
CA LEU A 59 11.71 -1.72 11.88
C LEU A 59 13.08 -2.37 11.61
N GLU A 60 13.66 -2.14 10.43
CA GLU A 60 15.03 -2.60 10.09
C GLU A 60 16.10 -2.01 11.04
N ARG A 61 15.92 -0.77 11.53
CA ARG A 61 16.87 -0.13 12.45
C ARG A 61 16.78 -0.66 13.89
N GLU A 62 15.59 -1.04 14.33
CA GLU A 62 15.38 -1.63 15.67
C GLU A 62 15.93 -3.07 15.76
N GLY A 63 16.11 -3.73 14.61
CA GLY A 63 16.71 -5.06 14.50
C GLY A 63 15.67 -6.17 14.29
N PRO A 64 16.09 -7.34 13.75
CA PRO A 64 15.18 -8.39 13.25
C PRO A 64 14.43 -9.17 14.33
N SER A 65 14.87 -9.08 15.59
CA SER A 65 14.28 -9.82 16.73
C SER A 65 13.33 -8.97 17.57
N PHE A 66 13.08 -7.72 17.18
CA PHE A 66 12.15 -6.84 17.89
C PHE A 66 10.72 -7.38 17.76
N ILE A 67 10.01 -7.50 18.88
CA ILE A 67 8.61 -7.94 18.89
C ILE A 67 7.70 -6.71 18.78
N ILE A 68 6.84 -6.72 17.76
CA ILE A 68 5.79 -5.74 17.56
C ILE A 68 4.51 -6.36 18.11
N ALA A 69 3.99 -5.84 19.22
CA ALA A 69 2.77 -6.32 19.84
C ALA A 69 1.79 -5.16 20.09
N ASN A 70 0.50 -5.45 20.06
CA ASN A 70 -0.51 -4.48 20.50
C ASN A 70 -0.40 -4.20 22.01
N GLU A 71 -1.04 -3.14 22.49
CA GLU A 71 -1.01 -2.76 23.92
C GLU A 71 -1.46 -3.88 24.87
N ALA A 72 -2.33 -4.78 24.41
CA ALA A 72 -2.82 -5.92 25.18
C ALA A 72 -1.90 -7.16 25.13
N GLY A 73 -0.86 -7.16 24.28
CA GLY A 73 0.02 -8.32 24.05
C GLY A 73 -0.67 -9.54 23.42
N THR A 74 -1.94 -9.43 23.01
CA THR A 74 -2.74 -10.54 22.48
C THR A 74 -2.39 -10.90 21.04
N SER A 75 -1.71 -10.00 20.33
CA SER A 75 -1.26 -10.21 18.97
C SER A 75 0.12 -9.61 18.81
N SER A 76 1.02 -10.43 18.28
CA SER A 76 2.41 -10.03 18.09
C SER A 76 2.97 -10.59 16.80
N ILE A 77 3.88 -9.83 16.20
CA ILE A 77 4.64 -10.21 15.03
C ILE A 77 6.09 -9.80 15.25
N THR A 78 7.05 -10.58 14.74
CA THR A 78 8.45 -10.15 14.78
C THR A 78 8.66 -9.05 13.73
N SER A 79 9.57 -8.13 14.00
CA SER A 79 9.98 -7.10 13.05
C SER A 79 10.47 -7.69 11.73
N GLU A 80 11.12 -8.85 11.75
CA GLU A 80 11.50 -9.57 10.53
C GLU A 80 10.28 -9.93 9.67
N VAL A 81 9.24 -10.53 10.25
CA VAL A 81 8.03 -10.90 9.51
C VAL A 81 7.28 -9.65 9.05
N ALA A 82 7.19 -8.62 9.89
CA ALA A 82 6.59 -7.34 9.50
C ALA A 82 7.34 -6.69 8.34
N CYS A 83 8.67 -6.70 8.34
CA CYS A 83 9.48 -6.20 7.23
C CYS A 83 9.24 -6.97 5.92
N LYS A 84 9.14 -8.31 5.99
CA LYS A 84 8.80 -9.15 4.83
C LYS A 84 7.42 -8.80 4.28
N LEU A 85 6.41 -8.65 5.13
CA LEU A 85 5.06 -8.25 4.71
C LEU A 85 5.04 -6.86 4.08
N LEU A 86 5.72 -5.88 4.68
CA LEU A 86 5.85 -4.53 4.12
C LEU A 86 6.59 -4.54 2.78
N ALA A 87 7.58 -5.40 2.59
CA ALA A 87 8.25 -5.57 1.31
C ALA A 87 7.31 -6.16 0.24
N CYS A 88 6.51 -7.17 0.60
CA CYS A 88 5.48 -7.72 -0.30
C CYS A 88 4.45 -6.66 -0.69
N TYR A 89 3.92 -5.90 0.28
CA TYR A 89 3.02 -4.78 -0.03
C TYR A 89 3.69 -3.76 -0.94
N GLY A 90 4.92 -3.35 -0.64
CA GLY A 90 5.69 -2.43 -1.48
C GLY A 90 5.76 -2.89 -2.95
N GLY A 91 6.10 -4.16 -3.18
CA GLY A 91 6.15 -4.74 -4.54
C GLY A 91 4.79 -4.73 -5.25
N CYS A 92 3.71 -5.11 -4.57
CA CYS A 92 2.36 -5.06 -5.16
C CYS A 92 1.95 -3.62 -5.50
N LEU A 93 2.30 -2.65 -4.66
CA LEU A 93 2.01 -1.24 -4.89
C LEU A 93 2.82 -0.70 -6.08
N GLU A 94 4.09 -1.09 -6.24
CA GLU A 94 4.92 -0.70 -7.39
C GLU A 94 4.39 -1.26 -8.72
N GLU A 95 3.96 -2.52 -8.73
CA GLU A 95 3.31 -3.13 -9.88
C GLU A 95 2.01 -2.39 -10.23
N LEU A 96 1.17 -2.11 -9.23
CA LEU A 96 -0.07 -1.37 -9.42
C LEU A 96 0.19 0.04 -9.97
N HIS A 97 1.21 0.73 -9.45
CA HIS A 97 1.59 2.06 -9.91
C HIS A 97 1.97 2.03 -11.39
N SER A 98 2.73 1.01 -11.80
CA SER A 98 3.15 0.84 -13.20
C SER A 98 1.95 0.60 -14.11
N LYS A 99 1.03 -0.30 -13.72
CA LYS A 99 -0.23 -0.55 -14.45
C LYS A 99 -1.09 0.71 -14.56
N LEU A 100 -1.24 1.48 -13.49
CA LEU A 100 -1.99 2.74 -13.49
C LEU A 100 -1.39 3.76 -14.47
N LYS A 101 -0.06 3.88 -14.51
CA LYS A 101 0.61 4.78 -15.48
C LYS A 101 0.30 4.36 -16.92
N GLU A 102 0.46 3.09 -17.24
CA GLU A 102 0.16 2.55 -18.57
C GLU A 102 -1.30 2.76 -18.96
N LYS A 103 -2.22 2.51 -18.03
CA LYS A 103 -3.66 2.69 -18.24
C LYS A 103 -4.03 4.14 -18.49
N ILE A 104 -3.50 5.07 -17.71
CA ILE A 104 -3.71 6.52 -17.94
C ILE A 104 -3.19 6.94 -19.32
N ILE A 105 -2.02 6.44 -19.73
CA ILE A 105 -1.44 6.74 -21.03
C ILE A 105 -2.30 6.18 -22.16
N SER A 106 -2.76 4.93 -22.04
CA SER A 106 -3.57 4.29 -23.08
C SER A 106 -4.95 4.94 -23.20
N THR A 107 -5.62 5.25 -22.09
CA THR A 107 -6.92 5.93 -22.10
C THR A 107 -6.84 7.35 -22.66
N LYS A 108 -5.71 8.07 -22.50
CA LYS A 108 -5.51 9.39 -23.12
C LYS A 108 -5.30 9.35 -24.64
N ARG A 109 -4.97 8.19 -25.21
CA ARG A 109 -4.68 8.01 -26.64
C ARG A 109 -5.86 7.44 -27.44
N ALA A 110 -6.90 6.95 -26.76
CA ALA A 110 -8.07 6.30 -27.35
C ALA A 110 -9.23 7.30 -27.48
#